data_AF-A0A182ZZD2-F1
#
_entry.id   AF-A0A182ZZD2-F1
#
_cell.length_a   1.000
_cell.length_b   1.000
_cell.length_c   1.000
_cell.angle_alpha   90.00
_cell.angle_beta   90.00
_cell.angle_gamma   90.00
#
_symmetry.space_group_name_H-M   'P 1'
#
loop_
_entity.id
_entity.type
_entity.pdbx_description
1 polymer ?
#
loop_
_entity_poly.entity_id
_entity_poly.type
_entity_poly.pdbx_seq_one_letter_code
_entity_poly.pdbx_strand_id
1 'polypeptide(L)'
;MAMRTLGHSLSLQTSEVKSDTTEEIRKLVIRCTENTGGMSVPEAVLEVNVESVFLKRRILPNGQRDVLKAIKRMRKNGVISRMTSSTWANPIAIAMKSDGRTPGICGDYRLTLNPRL
;
A
#
# COMPACT_ATOMS: atom_id res chain seq x y z
N MET A 1 10.71 -27.09 -7.56
CA MET A 1 11.81 -26.49 -6.77
C MET A 1 11.22 -25.33 -5.97
N ALA A 2 11.13 -25.44 -4.64
CA ALA A 2 10.43 -24.47 -3.80
C ALA A 2 11.44 -23.48 -3.19
N MET A 3 11.40 -22.21 -3.62
CA MET A 3 12.21 -21.15 -3.01
C MET A 3 11.43 -20.47 -1.88
N ARG A 4 11.96 -20.59 -0.66
CA ARG A 4 11.32 -20.19 0.62
C ARG A 4 11.52 -18.71 0.99
N THR A 5 11.50 -17.78 0.04
CA THR A 5 11.84 -16.36 0.33
C THR A 5 10.61 -15.48 0.58
N LEU A 6 9.42 -15.91 0.20
CA LEU A 6 8.15 -15.29 0.58
C LEU A 6 7.55 -16.19 1.66
N GLY A 7 7.07 -15.64 2.78
CA GLY A 7 6.29 -16.39 3.78
C GLY A 7 4.95 -16.94 3.26
N HIS A 8 4.80 -17.01 1.94
CA HIS A 8 3.66 -17.47 1.17
C HIS A 8 4.18 -18.34 0.01
N SER A 9 3.57 -19.51 -0.18
CA SER A 9 3.89 -20.39 -1.31
C SER A 9 3.25 -19.84 -2.58
N LEU A 10 4.06 -19.57 -3.61
CA LEU A 10 3.58 -19.27 -4.95
C LEU A 10 3.69 -20.54 -5.80
N SER A 11 2.54 -21.05 -6.28
CA SER A 11 2.49 -22.18 -7.20
C SER A 11 2.20 -21.67 -8.62
N LEU A 12 3.13 -21.91 -9.55
CA LEU A 12 2.92 -21.68 -10.99
C LEU A 12 2.54 -23.01 -11.63
N GLN A 13 1.38 -23.08 -12.28
CA GLN A 13 1.00 -24.21 -13.12
C GLN A 13 1.39 -23.91 -14.57
N THR A 14 2.18 -24.79 -15.17
CA THR A 14 2.57 -24.69 -16.58
C THR A 14 2.30 -26.04 -17.26
N SER A 15 1.61 -26.03 -18.39
CA SER A 15 1.45 -27.19 -19.26
C SER A 15 2.74 -27.36 -20.07
N GLU A 16 3.64 -28.23 -19.60
CA GLU A 16 4.93 -28.61 -20.22
C GLU A 16 6.03 -27.53 -20.29
N VAL A 17 7.21 -27.88 -19.76
CA VAL A 17 8.40 -27.02 -19.67
C VAL A 17 9.49 -27.65 -20.55
N LYS A 18 9.78 -27.04 -21.71
CA LYS A 18 11.01 -27.36 -22.49
C LYS A 18 12.23 -26.81 -21.74
N SER A 19 13.39 -27.45 -21.80
CA SER A 19 14.58 -27.12 -20.97
C SER A 19 14.95 -25.62 -20.94
N ASP A 20 14.80 -24.91 -22.06
CA ASP A 20 15.09 -23.48 -22.22
C ASP A 20 14.14 -22.56 -21.41
N THR A 21 12.91 -23.03 -21.13
CA THR A 21 11.88 -22.24 -20.44
C THR A 21 12.10 -22.12 -18.92
N THR A 22 13.01 -22.91 -18.32
CA THR A 22 13.26 -22.83 -16.87
C THR A 22 13.95 -21.54 -16.44
N GLU A 23 14.89 -21.01 -17.23
CA GLU A 23 15.53 -19.73 -16.95
C GLU A 23 14.58 -18.55 -17.21
N GLU A 24 13.71 -18.65 -18.21
CA GLU A 24 12.67 -17.65 -18.45
C GLU A 24 11.66 -17.59 -17.29
N ILE A 25 11.24 -18.76 -16.77
CA ILE A 25 10.38 -18.84 -15.58
C ILE A 25 11.09 -18.25 -14.36
N ARG A 26 12.38 -18.52 -14.15
CA ARG A 26 13.15 -17.90 -13.06
C ARG A 26 13.19 -16.38 -13.18
N LYS A 27 13.48 -15.85 -14.37
CA LYS A 27 13.46 -14.40 -14.65
C LYS A 27 12.07 -13.81 -14.39
N LEU A 28 11.01 -14.48 -14.81
CA LEU A 28 9.62 -14.10 -14.55
C LEU A 28 9.28 -14.07 -13.05
N VAL A 29 9.68 -15.10 -12.30
CA VAL A 29 9.48 -15.15 -10.85
C VAL A 29 10.20 -14.01 -10.16
N ILE A 30 11.48 -13.80 -10.47
CA ILE A 30 12.28 -12.68 -9.92
C ILE A 30 11.57 -11.36 -10.22
N ARG A 31 11.17 -11.13 -11.48
CA ARG A 31 10.42 -9.93 -11.88
C ARG A 31 9.12 -9.76 -11.11
N CYS A 32 8.36 -10.83 -10.86
CA CYS A 32 7.14 -10.79 -10.05
C CYS A 32 7.43 -10.50 -8.57
N THR A 33 8.53 -11.01 -8.02
CA THR A 33 8.93 -10.74 -6.62
C THR A 33 9.46 -9.32 -6.42
N GLU A 34 10.11 -8.77 -7.44
CA GLU A 34 10.65 -7.41 -7.45
C GLU A 34 9.60 -6.37 -7.81
N ASN A 35 8.49 -6.79 -8.43
CA ASN A 35 7.41 -5.88 -8.78
C ASN A 35 6.72 -5.36 -7.51
N THR A 36 7.11 -4.17 -7.08
CA THR A 36 6.43 -3.42 -6.02
C THR A 36 5.15 -2.72 -6.49
N GLY A 37 4.81 -2.85 -7.78
CA GLY A 37 3.73 -2.11 -8.45
C GLY A 37 2.38 -2.83 -8.46
N GLY A 38 1.31 -2.06 -8.24
CA GLY A 38 -0.08 -2.51 -8.33
C GLY A 38 -0.60 -2.59 -9.76
N MET A 39 -1.91 -2.86 -9.91
CA MET A 39 -2.58 -2.78 -11.21
C MET A 39 -2.58 -1.33 -11.71
N SER A 40 -2.38 -1.14 -13.02
CA SER A 40 -2.70 0.14 -13.66
C SER A 40 -4.21 0.30 -13.64
N VAL A 41 -4.71 1.30 -12.91
CA VAL A 41 -6.13 1.64 -12.82
C VAL A 41 -6.30 3.06 -13.33
N PRO A 42 -7.34 3.37 -14.14
CA PRO A 42 -7.64 4.74 -14.53
C PRO A 42 -7.79 5.64 -13.30
N GLU A 43 -7.34 6.89 -13.42
CA GLU A 43 -7.54 7.88 -12.38
C GLU A 43 -9.05 8.11 -12.15
N ALA A 44 -9.50 7.97 -10.91
CA ALA A 44 -10.86 8.27 -10.52
C ALA A 44 -10.96 9.76 -10.17
N VAL A 45 -11.66 10.52 -10.99
CA VAL A 45 -11.99 11.92 -10.69
C VAL A 45 -13.37 11.96 -10.03
N LEU A 46 -13.44 12.62 -8.89
CA LEU A 46 -14.67 12.80 -8.12
C LEU A 46 -14.93 14.29 -7.96
N GLU A 47 -16.06 14.75 -8.47
CA GLU A 47 -16.54 16.12 -8.25
C GLU A 47 -17.19 16.22 -6.88
N VAL A 48 -16.56 16.97 -5.97
CA VAL A 48 -17.07 17.22 -4.62
C VAL A 48 -17.46 18.69 -4.53
N ASN A 49 -18.75 18.99 -4.73
CA ASN A 49 -19.31 20.35 -4.74
C ASN A 49 -19.57 20.93 -3.33
N VAL A 50 -18.79 20.51 -2.34
CA VAL A 50 -18.96 20.94 -0.95
C VAL A 50 -17.66 21.45 -0.36
N GLU A 51 -17.78 22.23 0.72
CA GLU A 51 -16.64 22.82 1.40
C GLU A 51 -15.64 21.76 1.88
N SER A 52 -14.38 21.97 1.53
CA SER A 52 -13.27 21.10 1.91
C SER A 52 -13.02 21.14 3.42
N VAL A 53 -12.73 19.99 4.01
CA VAL A 53 -12.39 19.91 5.43
C VAL A 53 -10.93 19.58 5.64
N PHE A 54 -10.29 20.41 6.46
CA PHE A 54 -8.94 20.21 6.94
C PHE A 54 -8.95 19.87 8.43
N LEU A 55 -8.66 18.62 8.77
CA LEU A 55 -8.50 18.19 10.16
C LEU A 55 -7.02 18.10 10.54
N LYS A 56 -6.69 18.57 11.76
CA LYS A 56 -5.35 18.43 12.33
C LYS A 56 -5.00 16.95 12.59
N ARG A 57 -3.71 16.63 12.57
CA ARG A 57 -3.21 15.28 12.89
C ARG A 57 -3.58 14.87 14.32
N ARG A 58 -3.81 13.57 14.53
CA ARG A 58 -3.93 12.99 15.88
C ARG A 58 -2.57 12.86 16.55
N ILE A 59 -2.56 13.01 17.87
CA ILE A 59 -1.38 12.69 18.69
C ILE A 59 -1.26 11.17 18.75
N LEU A 60 -0.07 10.65 18.46
CA LEU A 60 0.20 9.23 18.49
C LEU A 60 0.89 8.86 19.81
N PRO A 61 0.39 7.85 20.55
CA PRO A 61 1.11 7.25 21.66
C PRO A 61 2.50 6.75 21.25
N ASN A 62 3.45 6.74 22.19
CA ASN A 62 4.84 6.36 21.90
C ASN A 62 4.97 4.96 21.28
N GLY A 63 4.18 3.98 21.75
CA GLY A 63 4.16 2.62 21.22
C GLY A 63 3.65 2.49 19.77
N GLN A 64 3.11 3.56 19.18
CA GLN A 64 2.61 3.56 17.80
C GLN A 64 3.50 4.36 16.84
N ARG A 65 4.67 4.84 17.29
CA ARG A 65 5.58 5.65 16.47
C ARG A 65 6.24 4.90 15.31
N ASP A 66 6.21 3.57 15.33
CA ASP A 66 6.65 2.72 14.19
C ASP A 66 5.89 3.01 12.90
N VAL A 67 4.71 3.63 13.00
CA VAL A 67 3.97 4.16 11.86
C VAL A 67 4.82 5.08 10.98
N LEU A 68 5.76 5.84 11.57
CA LEU A 68 6.65 6.74 10.82
C LEU A 68 7.58 5.96 9.89
N LYS A 69 8.04 4.78 10.30
CA LYS A 69 8.86 3.89 9.47
C LYS A 69 8.05 3.34 8.30
N ALA A 70 6.77 3.00 8.55
CA ALA A 70 5.86 2.57 7.50
C ALA A 70 5.56 3.71 6.49
N ILE A 71 5.32 4.94 6.95
CA ILE A 71 5.15 6.13 6.07
C ILE A 71 6.40 6.35 5.22
N LYS A 72 7.60 6.30 5.81
CA LYS A 72 8.87 6.44 5.07
C LYS A 72 9.03 5.36 4.00
N ARG A 73 8.67 4.12 4.31
CA ARG A 73 8.70 2.99 3.35
C ARG A 73 7.71 3.20 2.20
N MET A 74 6.47 3.60 2.51
CA MET A 74 5.45 3.89 1.48
C MET A 74 5.89 5.01 0.55
N ARG A 75 6.52 6.06 1.09
CA ARG A 75 7.11 7.14 0.28
C ARG A 75 8.24 6.64 -0.62
N LYS A 76 9.15 5.82 -0.07
CA LYS A 76 10.26 5.23 -0.84
C LYS A 76 9.75 4.36 -1.99
N ASN A 77 8.67 3.62 -1.76
CA ASN A 77 8.07 2.72 -2.75
C ASN A 77 7.11 3.42 -3.72
N GLY A 78 6.98 4.75 -3.65
CA GLY A 78 6.10 5.52 -4.55
C GLY A 78 4.60 5.38 -4.27
N VAL A 79 4.21 4.75 -3.16
CA VAL A 79 2.79 4.57 -2.78
C VAL A 79 2.15 5.89 -2.35
N ILE A 80 2.93 6.75 -1.68
CA ILE A 80 2.50 8.10 -1.30
C ILE A 80 3.57 9.11 -1.68
N SER A 81 3.14 10.32 -2.02
CA SER A 81 4.01 11.46 -2.28
C SER A 81 3.87 12.52 -1.18
N ARG A 82 4.86 13.42 -1.08
CA ARG A 82 4.76 14.58 -0.20
C ARG A 82 3.90 15.63 -0.90
N MET A 83 2.89 16.15 -0.20
CA MET A 83 2.09 17.28 -0.66
C MET A 83 2.53 18.56 0.06
N THR A 84 2.65 19.66 -0.67
CA THR A 84 3.07 20.97 -0.12
C THR A 84 1.90 21.70 0.54
N SER A 85 0.73 21.68 -0.08
CA SER A 85 -0.52 22.26 0.42
C SER A 85 -1.71 21.43 -0.04
N SER A 86 -2.76 21.43 0.79
CA SER A 86 -4.04 20.79 0.47
C SER A 86 -5.14 21.47 1.29
N THR A 87 -6.28 21.73 0.66
CA THR A 87 -7.49 22.18 1.35
C THR A 87 -8.18 21.03 2.10
N TRP A 88 -7.84 19.80 1.74
CA TRP A 88 -8.29 18.57 2.40
C TRP A 88 -7.22 17.98 3.30
N ALA A 89 -7.58 17.58 4.51
CA ALA A 89 -6.70 16.78 5.35
C ALA A 89 -7.48 15.84 6.26
N ASN A 90 -7.09 14.57 6.22
CA ASN A 90 -7.70 13.51 7.01
C ASN A 90 -6.71 13.08 8.10
N PRO A 91 -7.14 12.93 9.36
CA PRO A 91 -6.26 12.42 10.39
C PRO A 91 -5.95 10.95 10.09
N ILE A 92 -4.71 10.53 10.36
CA ILE A 92 -4.31 9.14 10.27
C ILE A 92 -4.91 8.38 11.46
N ALA A 93 -5.59 7.28 11.14
CA ALA A 93 -5.96 6.23 12.08
C ALA A 93 -4.97 5.06 11.97
N ILE A 94 -4.65 4.44 13.10
CA ILE A 94 -3.79 3.26 13.15
C ILE A 94 -4.63 2.08 13.58
N ALA A 95 -4.66 1.04 12.74
CA ALA A 95 -5.28 -0.23 13.06
C ALA A 95 -4.20 -1.32 12.97
N MET A 96 -4.11 -2.20 13.97
CA MET A 96 -3.16 -3.32 13.89
C MET A 96 -3.64 -4.31 12.85
N LYS A 97 -2.72 -4.78 11.99
CA LYS A 97 -3.01 -5.89 11.09
C LYS A 97 -3.24 -7.17 11.90
N SER A 98 -3.79 -8.18 11.24
CA SER A 98 -4.07 -9.51 11.83
C SER A 98 -2.82 -10.19 12.43
N ASP A 99 -1.62 -9.82 11.98
CA ASP A 99 -0.36 -10.29 12.55
C ASP A 99 -0.06 -9.73 13.96
N GLY A 100 -0.85 -8.77 14.44
CA GLY A 100 -0.72 -8.13 15.75
C GLY A 100 0.54 -7.28 15.91
N ARG A 101 1.35 -7.10 14.87
CA ARG A 101 2.68 -6.45 14.95
C ARG A 101 2.83 -5.31 13.95
N THR A 102 2.19 -5.40 12.79
CA THR A 102 2.31 -4.40 11.75
C THR A 102 1.22 -3.34 11.89
N PRO A 103 1.58 -2.06 12.08
CA PRO A 103 0.59 -0.98 12.06
C PRO A 103 0.05 -0.80 10.63
N GLY A 104 -1.26 -0.95 10.48
CA GLY A 104 -2.02 -0.50 9.33
C GLY A 104 -2.28 1.00 9.42
N ILE A 105 -2.01 1.71 8.33
CA ILE A 105 -2.21 3.15 8.21
C ILE A 105 -3.50 3.37 7.43
N CYS A 106 -4.44 4.09 8.02
CA CYS A 106 -5.73 4.39 7.42
C CYS A 106 -5.98 5.90 7.47
N GLY A 107 -6.61 6.46 6.43
CA GLY A 107 -7.23 7.77 6.52
C GLY A 107 -8.60 7.66 7.20
N ASP A 108 -8.92 8.54 8.15
CA ASP A 108 -10.26 8.59 8.74
C ASP A 108 -11.20 9.42 7.84
N TYR A 109 -11.64 8.80 6.74
CA TYR A 109 -12.52 9.45 5.75
C TYR A 109 -13.95 9.66 6.24
N ARG A 110 -14.35 9.00 7.34
CA ARG A 110 -15.68 9.15 7.95
C ARG A 110 -15.93 10.58 8.42
N LEU A 111 -14.89 11.30 8.81
CA LEU A 111 -14.99 12.66 9.34
C LEU A 111 -14.91 13.75 8.24
N THR A 112 -14.57 13.37 7.02
CA THR A 112 -14.21 14.32 5.95
C THR A 112 -14.89 13.97 4.63
N LEU A 113 -14.37 13.02 3.85
CA LEU A 113 -14.83 12.75 2.50
C LEU A 113 -16.18 12.02 2.48
N ASN A 114 -16.39 11.01 3.33
CA ASN A 114 -17.57 10.14 3.22
C ASN A 114 -18.91 10.85 3.47
N PRO A 115 -19.04 11.79 4.43
CA PRO A 115 -20.28 12.53 4.62
C PRO A 115 -20.62 13.52 3.49
N ARG A 116 -19.71 13.65 2.51
CA ARG A 116 -19.77 14.61 1.40
C ARG A 116 -19.98 13.93 0.05
N LEU A 117 -20.05 12.61 0.06
CA LEU A 117 -20.42 11.73 -1.04
C LEU A 117 -21.91 11.40 -0.93
#